data_AF-A0A7L3V3F7-F1
#
_entry.id   AF-A0A7L3V3F7-F1
#
_cell.length_a   1.000
_cell.length_b   1.000
_cell.length_c   1.000
_cell.angle_alpha   90.00
_cell.angle_beta   90.00
_cell.angle_gamma   90.00
#
_symmetry.space_group_name_H-M   'P 1'
#
loop_
_entity.id
_entity.type
_entity.pdbx_description
1 polymer ?
#
loop_
_entity_poly.entity_id
_entity_poly.type
_entity_poly.pdbx_seq_one_letter_code
_entity_poly.pdbx_strand_id
1 'polypeptide(L)'
;ATPPATPPPQRLRFSVGPELAAEVERAKKHLDSLAADVDVHCFSHEGFGEGAGPRAEAVVQVGLQVAFYRAHGALCATCEPLSLRRVLPGCTDLLRPPGPPCLALARALEEPHAQPEELLALLREAVEEQESRTREVLSGQGPERHLQGLRQAALAAGEPLPEIFLDPAYAQATHFRLCTLQV
;
A
#
# COMPACT_ATOMS: atom_id res chain seq x y z
N ALA A 1 2.58 31.03 -39.90
CA ALA A 1 3.98 31.11 -39.44
C ALA A 1 4.45 29.70 -39.14
N THR A 2 5.55 29.26 -39.76
CA THR A 2 6.18 27.96 -39.45
C THR A 2 6.71 28.02 -38.02
N PRO A 3 6.44 27.02 -37.16
CA PRO A 3 7.00 27.02 -35.82
C PRO A 3 8.53 27.05 -35.91
N PRO A 4 9.23 27.78 -35.01
CA PRO A 4 10.67 27.84 -35.02
C PRO A 4 11.25 26.43 -34.87
N ALA A 5 12.28 26.12 -35.64
CA ALA A 5 12.96 24.82 -35.56
C ALA A 5 13.52 24.62 -34.15
N THR A 6 13.26 23.45 -33.56
CA THR A 6 13.79 23.09 -32.24
C THR A 6 15.31 22.93 -32.30
N PRO A 7 16.07 23.41 -31.30
CA PRO A 7 17.51 23.24 -31.27
C PRO A 7 17.88 21.75 -31.18
N PRO A 8 19.04 21.35 -31.70
CA PRO A 8 19.49 19.96 -31.59
C PRO A 8 19.73 19.58 -30.11
N PRO A 9 19.46 18.32 -29.72
CA PRO A 9 19.76 17.83 -28.37
C PRO A 9 21.23 18.02 -28.01
N GLN A 10 21.51 18.56 -26.82
CA GLN A 10 22.88 18.79 -26.34
C GLN A 10 23.36 17.62 -25.48
N ARG A 11 24.50 17.03 -25.83
CA ARG A 11 25.14 15.96 -25.04
C ARG A 11 25.78 16.53 -23.77
N LEU A 12 25.32 16.05 -22.61
CA LEU A 12 26.00 16.27 -21.33
C LEU A 12 27.25 15.38 -21.23
N ARG A 13 28.40 15.98 -20.95
CA ARG A 13 29.69 15.28 -20.83
C ARG A 13 30.11 15.21 -19.37
N PHE A 14 30.38 14.01 -18.88
CA PHE A 14 30.92 13.76 -17.55
C PHE A 14 32.38 13.26 -17.68
N SER A 15 33.27 13.78 -16.83
CA SER A 15 34.65 13.29 -16.73
C SER A 15 34.68 12.09 -15.78
N VAL A 16 34.91 10.90 -16.32
CA VAL A 16 34.93 9.65 -15.54
C VAL A 16 36.37 9.22 -15.33
N GLY A 17 36.89 9.47 -14.12
CA GLY A 17 38.19 8.97 -13.68
C GLY A 17 38.13 7.51 -13.21
N PRO A 18 39.28 6.89 -12.90
CA PRO A 18 39.36 5.48 -12.48
C PRO A 18 38.51 5.16 -11.23
N GLU A 19 38.50 6.05 -10.23
CA GLU A 19 37.69 5.88 -9.00
C GLU A 19 36.20 5.89 -9.32
N LEU A 20 35.73 6.89 -10.07
CA LEU A 20 34.32 6.97 -10.47
C LEU A 20 33.92 5.80 -11.37
N ALA A 21 34.81 5.33 -12.25
CA ALA A 21 34.57 4.14 -13.07
C ALA A 21 34.38 2.89 -12.20
N ALA A 22 35.20 2.71 -11.16
CA ALA A 22 35.07 1.60 -10.23
C ALA A 22 33.74 1.67 -9.45
N GLU A 23 33.33 2.87 -9.01
CA GLU A 23 32.05 3.10 -8.35
C GLU A 23 30.84 2.82 -9.25
N VAL A 24 30.93 3.19 -10.54
CA VAL A 24 29.90 2.85 -11.52
C VAL A 24 29.78 1.34 -11.69
N GLU A 25 30.89 0.61 -11.78
CA GLU A 25 30.84 -0.85 -11.89
C GLU A 25 30.32 -1.52 -10.61
N ARG A 26 30.63 -0.96 -9.43
CA ARG A 26 30.06 -1.42 -8.15
C ARG A 26 28.55 -1.19 -8.09
N ALA A 27 28.09 -0.01 -8.50
CA ALA A 27 26.67 0.34 -8.52
C ALA A 27 25.87 -0.54 -9.49
N LYS A 28 26.43 -0.85 -10.68
CA LYS A 28 25.83 -1.76 -11.64
C LYS A 28 25.64 -3.16 -11.05
N LYS A 29 26.70 -3.75 -10.50
CA LYS A 29 26.62 -5.08 -9.86
C LYS A 29 25.63 -5.12 -8.71
N HIS A 30 25.56 -4.04 -7.93
CA HIS A 30 24.59 -3.94 -6.84
C HIS A 30 23.15 -3.90 -7.38
N LEU A 31 22.89 -3.09 -8.42
CA LEU A 31 21.59 -3.03 -9.08
C LEU A 31 21.20 -4.38 -9.69
N ASP A 32 22.13 -5.06 -10.37
CA ASP A 32 21.89 -6.39 -10.95
C ASP A 32 21.48 -7.39 -9.87
N SER A 33 22.13 -7.34 -8.70
CA SER A 33 21.77 -8.18 -7.55
C SER A 33 20.39 -7.85 -6.99
N LEU A 34 20.01 -6.57 -6.90
CA LEU A 34 18.68 -6.16 -6.46
C LEU A 34 17.61 -6.57 -7.46
N ALA A 35 17.85 -6.38 -8.75
CA ALA A 35 16.92 -6.75 -9.80
C ALA A 35 16.69 -8.26 -9.86
N ALA A 36 17.72 -9.06 -9.59
CA ALA A 36 17.61 -10.52 -9.52
C ALA A 36 16.80 -11.03 -8.30
N ASP A 37 16.62 -10.21 -7.27
CA ASP A 37 15.88 -10.54 -6.04
C ASP A 37 14.42 -10.04 -6.05
N VAL A 38 13.95 -9.50 -7.18
CA VAL A 38 12.57 -9.02 -7.33
C VAL A 38 11.79 -10.00 -8.22
N ASP A 39 10.67 -10.50 -7.71
CA ASP A 39 9.70 -11.28 -8.47
C ASP A 39 8.50 -10.41 -8.88
N VAL A 40 8.13 -10.44 -10.15
CA VAL A 40 7.06 -9.61 -10.72
C VAL A 40 6.08 -10.48 -11.49
N HIS A 41 4.83 -10.51 -10.98
CA HIS A 41 3.70 -11.14 -11.66
C HIS A 41 2.72 -10.07 -12.12
N CYS A 42 2.50 -9.99 -13.43
CA CYS A 42 1.54 -9.08 -14.05
C CYS A 42 0.48 -9.90 -14.79
N PHE A 43 -0.79 -9.60 -14.54
CA PHE A 43 -1.91 -10.29 -15.17
C PHE A 43 -3.07 -9.33 -15.39
N SER A 44 -3.88 -9.62 -16.41
CA SER A 44 -5.15 -8.96 -16.66
C SER A 44 -6.28 -9.83 -16.13
N HIS A 45 -7.21 -9.24 -15.40
CA HIS A 45 -8.41 -9.91 -14.94
C HIS A 45 -9.64 -9.42 -15.71
N GLU A 46 -10.29 -10.31 -16.46
CA GLU A 46 -11.44 -9.97 -17.32
C GLU A 46 -12.80 -10.19 -16.63
N GLY A 47 -12.81 -10.73 -15.40
CA GLY A 47 -14.04 -11.12 -14.69
C GLY A 47 -14.81 -9.96 -14.04
N PHE A 48 -14.15 -8.82 -13.78
CA PHE A 48 -14.81 -7.59 -13.33
C PHE A 48 -15.11 -6.72 -14.56
N GLY A 49 -16.32 -6.83 -15.10
CA GLY A 49 -16.72 -6.12 -16.33
C GLY A 49 -16.79 -4.59 -16.19
N GLU A 50 -17.00 -3.92 -17.33
CA GLU A 50 -17.44 -2.51 -17.39
C GLU A 50 -18.70 -2.35 -16.52
N GLY A 51 -18.58 -1.64 -15.40
CA GLY A 51 -19.71 -1.46 -14.46
C GLY A 51 -19.56 -2.15 -13.10
N ALA A 52 -18.35 -2.50 -12.66
CA ALA A 52 -18.06 -2.99 -11.29
C ALA A 52 -18.55 -2.05 -10.15
N GLY A 53 -19.07 -0.88 -10.50
CA GLY A 53 -19.74 0.05 -9.58
C GLY A 53 -18.74 0.78 -8.69
N PRO A 54 -19.23 1.72 -7.86
CA PRO A 54 -18.39 2.54 -6.99
C PRO A 54 -17.62 1.72 -5.94
N ARG A 55 -17.99 0.45 -5.72
CA ARG A 55 -17.41 -0.43 -4.68
C ARG A 55 -16.28 -1.33 -5.16
N ALA A 56 -15.91 -1.28 -6.44
CA ALA A 56 -14.97 -2.21 -7.05
C ALA A 56 -13.61 -2.25 -6.32
N GLU A 57 -13.09 -1.08 -5.97
CA GLU A 57 -11.84 -0.93 -5.21
C GLU A 57 -11.91 -1.64 -3.86
N ALA A 58 -12.97 -1.37 -3.08
CA ALA A 58 -13.15 -2.00 -1.77
C ALA A 58 -13.29 -3.53 -1.87
N VAL A 59 -13.97 -4.03 -2.90
CA VAL A 59 -14.07 -5.48 -3.18
C VAL A 59 -12.69 -6.08 -3.47
N VAL A 60 -11.87 -5.41 -4.28
CA VAL A 60 -10.50 -5.88 -4.59
C VAL A 60 -9.64 -5.89 -3.33
N GLN A 61 -9.68 -4.84 -2.50
CA GLN A 61 -8.89 -4.78 -1.27
C GLN A 61 -9.30 -5.86 -0.26
N VAL A 62 -10.60 -6.10 -0.08
CA VAL A 62 -11.12 -7.21 0.73
C VAL A 62 -10.70 -8.55 0.15
N GLY A 63 -10.80 -8.72 -1.17
CA GLY A 63 -10.37 -9.92 -1.89
C GLY A 63 -8.89 -10.22 -1.69
N LEU A 64 -8.03 -9.20 -1.67
CA LEU A 64 -6.59 -9.35 -1.37
C LEU A 64 -6.36 -9.86 0.06
N GLN A 65 -7.14 -9.41 1.05
CA GLN A 65 -7.04 -9.93 2.41
C GLN A 65 -7.42 -11.42 2.48
N VAL A 66 -8.48 -11.82 1.78
CA VAL A 66 -8.90 -13.23 1.70
C VAL A 66 -7.83 -14.07 0.99
N ALA A 67 -7.29 -13.59 -0.14
CA ALA A 67 -6.25 -14.29 -0.88
C ALA A 67 -4.99 -14.50 -0.03
N PHE A 68 -4.58 -13.48 0.73
CA PHE A 68 -3.46 -13.58 1.65
C PHE A 68 -3.74 -14.58 2.78
N TYR A 69 -4.93 -14.54 3.38
CA TYR A 69 -5.33 -15.51 4.39
C TYR A 69 -5.26 -16.95 3.86
N ARG A 70 -5.75 -17.20 2.65
CA ARG A 70 -5.69 -18.53 2.00
C ARG A 70 -4.25 -19.01 1.79
N ALA A 71 -3.36 -18.11 1.38
CA ALA A 71 -1.96 -18.45 1.13
C ALA A 71 -1.14 -18.66 2.41
N HIS A 72 -1.50 -18.02 3.53
CA HIS A 72 -0.65 -17.95 4.72
C HIS A 72 -1.31 -18.39 6.03
N GLY A 73 -2.61 -18.68 6.05
CA GLY A 73 -3.37 -19.08 7.24
C GLY A 73 -3.65 -17.95 8.25
N ALA A 74 -3.27 -16.71 7.94
CA ALA A 74 -3.47 -15.55 8.79
C ALA A 74 -3.51 -14.27 7.95
N LEU A 75 -4.15 -13.22 8.49
CA LEU A 75 -4.01 -11.87 7.95
C LEU A 75 -2.64 -11.28 8.28
N CYS A 76 -2.27 -10.20 7.59
CA CYS A 76 -1.09 -9.42 7.90
C CYS A 76 -1.41 -7.93 8.05
N ALA A 77 -0.45 -7.19 8.59
CA ALA A 77 -0.45 -5.73 8.45
C ALA A 77 -0.41 -5.37 6.97
N THR A 78 -1.45 -4.68 6.51
CA THR A 78 -1.62 -4.20 5.14
C THR A 78 -1.70 -2.67 5.14
N CYS A 79 -1.04 -2.04 4.17
CA CYS A 79 -1.08 -0.60 3.94
C CYS A 79 -1.68 -0.26 2.57
N GLU A 80 -2.59 0.71 2.53
CA GLU A 80 -3.11 1.29 1.30
C GLU A 80 -2.92 2.82 1.34
N PRO A 81 -1.99 3.40 0.57
CA PRO A 81 -1.77 4.83 0.56
C PRO A 81 -2.92 5.57 -0.12
N LEU A 82 -3.52 6.54 0.58
CA LEU A 82 -4.59 7.39 0.06
C LEU A 82 -4.16 8.84 -0.04
N SER A 83 -4.45 9.48 -1.18
CA SER A 83 -4.15 10.90 -1.39
C SER A 83 -5.10 11.79 -0.60
N LEU A 84 -4.52 12.61 0.29
CA LEU A 84 -5.26 13.60 1.08
C LEU A 84 -5.48 14.92 0.35
N ARG A 85 -5.28 14.99 -0.97
CA ARG A 85 -5.33 16.24 -1.76
C ARG A 85 -6.57 17.10 -1.57
N ARG A 86 -7.68 16.52 -1.10
CA ARG A 86 -8.94 17.22 -0.79
C ARG A 86 -8.87 18.07 0.47
N VAL A 87 -8.03 17.71 1.43
CA VAL A 87 -7.91 18.35 2.76
C VAL A 87 -6.51 18.91 3.00
N LEU A 88 -5.47 18.23 2.51
CA LEU A 88 -4.06 18.57 2.67
C LEU A 88 -3.30 18.31 1.35
N PRO A 89 -3.08 19.35 0.51
CA PRO A 89 -2.38 19.20 -0.76
C PRO A 89 -0.97 18.64 -0.57
N GLY A 90 -0.59 17.67 -1.40
CA GLY A 90 0.73 17.03 -1.35
C GLY A 90 0.90 15.98 -0.24
N CYS A 91 -0.14 15.70 0.54
CA CYS A 91 -0.11 14.70 1.60
C CYS A 91 -0.80 13.38 1.21
N THR A 92 -0.36 12.30 1.84
CA THR A 92 -0.98 10.98 1.78
C THR A 92 -1.12 10.43 3.19
N ASP A 93 -2.19 9.71 3.48
CA ASP A 93 -2.30 8.86 4.67
C ASP A 93 -2.27 7.38 4.29
N LEU A 94 -2.22 6.50 5.28
CA LEU A 94 -2.31 5.06 5.08
C LEU A 94 -3.64 4.55 5.64
N LEU A 95 -4.40 3.86 4.78
CA LEU A 95 -5.55 3.08 5.16
C LEU A 95 -5.09 1.66 5.54
N ARG A 96 -5.69 1.13 6.62
CA ARG A 96 -5.60 -0.28 6.99
C ARG A 96 -6.94 -0.96 6.68
N PRO A 97 -6.94 -2.09 5.95
CA PRO A 97 -8.16 -2.86 5.74
C PRO A 97 -8.83 -3.30 7.05
N PRO A 98 -10.14 -3.55 7.05
CA PRO A 98 -10.88 -3.94 8.25
C PRO A 98 -10.57 -5.38 8.65
N GLY A 99 -9.58 -5.54 9.53
CA GLY A 99 -9.08 -6.83 9.98
C GLY A 99 -10.17 -7.82 10.42
N PRO A 100 -11.03 -7.49 11.41
CA PRO A 100 -12.04 -8.44 11.90
C PRO A 100 -13.09 -8.85 10.84
N PRO A 101 -13.72 -7.92 10.09
CA PRO A 101 -14.61 -8.31 8.98
C PRO A 101 -13.93 -9.13 7.89
N CYS A 102 -12.71 -8.74 7.46
CA CYS A 102 -11.95 -9.51 6.49
C CYS A 102 -11.59 -10.92 7.00
N LEU A 103 -11.25 -11.06 8.27
CA LEU A 103 -10.93 -12.36 8.89
C LEU A 103 -12.18 -13.25 8.98
N ALA A 104 -13.33 -12.67 9.34
CA ALA A 104 -14.59 -13.40 9.41
C ALA A 104 -14.97 -13.95 8.02
N LEU A 105 -14.93 -13.10 6.99
CA LEU A 105 -15.15 -13.51 5.61
C LEU A 105 -14.15 -14.58 5.16
N ALA A 106 -12.85 -14.37 5.41
CA ALA A 106 -11.80 -15.30 5.00
C ALA A 106 -11.98 -16.68 5.64
N ARG A 107 -12.35 -16.74 6.92
CA ARG A 107 -12.65 -18.00 7.62
C ARG A 107 -13.90 -18.68 7.06
N ALA A 108 -15.00 -17.93 6.90
CA ALA A 108 -16.25 -18.48 6.39
C ALA A 108 -16.08 -19.05 4.97
N LEU A 109 -15.24 -18.43 4.13
CA LEU A 109 -14.93 -18.92 2.79
C LEU A 109 -14.12 -20.22 2.76
N GLU A 110 -13.52 -20.64 3.89
CA GLU A 110 -12.85 -21.94 4.04
C GLU A 110 -13.77 -23.02 4.62
N GLU A 111 -14.98 -22.66 5.08
CA GLU A 111 -15.92 -23.61 5.66
C GLU A 111 -16.67 -24.39 4.57
N PRO A 112 -16.64 -25.75 4.57
CA PRO A 112 -17.20 -26.56 3.48
C PRO A 112 -18.72 -26.40 3.26
N HIS A 113 -19.45 -25.90 4.26
CA HIS A 113 -20.91 -25.80 4.26
C HIS A 113 -21.41 -24.37 4.47
N ALA A 114 -20.56 -23.36 4.25
CA ALA A 114 -20.96 -21.97 4.35
C ALA A 114 -22.12 -21.66 3.39
N GLN A 115 -23.16 -21.01 3.90
CA GLN A 115 -24.31 -20.67 3.08
C GLN A 115 -24.00 -19.45 2.20
N PRO A 116 -24.40 -19.43 0.91
CA PRO A 116 -24.16 -18.28 0.04
C PRO A 116 -24.67 -16.95 0.60
N GLU A 117 -25.80 -16.97 1.31
CA GLU A 117 -26.36 -15.78 1.94
C GLU A 117 -25.48 -15.24 3.07
N GLU A 118 -24.87 -16.13 3.86
CA GLU A 118 -23.92 -15.79 4.93
C GLU A 118 -22.64 -15.19 4.36
N LEU A 119 -22.06 -15.82 3.35
CA LEU A 119 -20.86 -15.33 2.65
C LEU A 119 -21.09 -13.94 2.04
N LEU A 120 -22.27 -13.74 1.43
CA LEU A 120 -22.64 -12.45 0.87
C LEU A 120 -22.82 -11.37 1.95
N ALA A 121 -23.37 -11.73 3.11
CA ALA A 121 -23.51 -10.81 4.23
C ALA A 121 -22.14 -10.38 4.78
N LEU A 122 -21.23 -11.33 4.99
CA LEU A 122 -19.86 -11.05 5.45
C LEU A 122 -19.06 -10.22 4.43
N LEU A 123 -19.23 -10.49 3.14
CA LEU A 123 -18.60 -9.71 2.08
C LEU A 123 -19.10 -8.26 2.10
N ARG A 124 -20.41 -8.05 2.23
CA ARG A 124 -21.00 -6.71 2.33
C ARG A 124 -20.49 -5.96 3.54
N GLU A 125 -20.44 -6.60 4.71
CA GLU A 125 -19.90 -6.00 5.93
C GLU A 125 -18.45 -5.55 5.75
N ALA A 126 -17.58 -6.42 5.24
CA ALA A 126 -16.17 -6.09 5.02
C ALA A 126 -15.98 -4.95 4.01
N VAL A 127 -16.76 -4.95 2.93
CA VAL A 127 -16.72 -3.89 1.91
C VAL A 127 -17.23 -2.57 2.45
N GLU A 128 -18.33 -2.56 3.20
CA GLU A 128 -18.90 -1.34 3.77
C GLU A 128 -17.99 -0.71 4.83
N GLU A 129 -17.34 -1.53 5.66
CA GLU A 129 -16.34 -1.06 6.61
C GLU A 129 -15.10 -0.51 5.89
N GLN A 130 -14.63 -1.16 4.82
CA GLN A 130 -13.54 -0.64 3.99
C GLN A 130 -13.90 0.73 3.42
N GLU A 131 -15.08 0.89 2.81
CA GLU A 131 -15.55 2.18 2.29
C GLU A 131 -15.68 3.25 3.37
N SER A 132 -16.16 2.86 4.57
CA SER A 132 -16.27 3.76 5.72
C SER A 132 -14.90 4.32 6.11
N ARG A 133 -13.92 3.44 6.29
CA ARG A 133 -12.54 3.83 6.62
C ARG A 133 -11.87 4.63 5.52
N THR A 134 -12.10 4.28 4.25
CA THR A 134 -11.62 5.08 3.11
C THR A 134 -12.14 6.51 3.19
N ARG A 135 -13.43 6.71 3.48
CA ARG A 135 -14.00 8.06 3.63
C ARG A 135 -13.40 8.82 4.80
N GLU A 136 -13.23 8.16 5.95
CA GLU A 136 -12.59 8.73 7.14
C GLU A 136 -11.17 9.20 6.83
N VAL A 137 -10.35 8.32 6.26
CA VAL A 137 -8.97 8.66 5.88
C VAL A 137 -8.93 9.79 4.86
N LEU A 138 -9.75 9.76 3.80
CA LEU A 138 -9.81 10.82 2.78
C LEU A 138 -10.29 12.17 3.32
N SER A 139 -10.97 12.18 4.48
CA SER A 139 -11.34 13.39 5.21
C SER A 139 -10.23 13.91 6.14
N GLY A 140 -9.06 13.27 6.14
CA GLY A 140 -7.92 13.64 6.99
C GLY A 140 -8.02 13.13 8.43
N GLN A 141 -8.90 12.15 8.69
CA GLN A 141 -9.12 11.56 10.01
C GLN A 141 -8.37 10.23 10.19
N GLY A 142 -7.45 9.89 9.29
CA GLY A 142 -6.63 8.70 9.37
C GLY A 142 -5.64 8.74 10.55
N PRO A 143 -5.42 7.62 11.25
CA PRO A 143 -4.54 7.59 12.42
C PRO A 143 -3.05 7.49 12.06
N GLU A 144 -2.69 7.00 10.88
CA GLU A 144 -1.31 6.58 10.59
C GLU A 144 -0.34 7.76 10.52
N ARG A 145 -0.67 8.81 9.75
CA ARG A 145 0.17 10.03 9.73
C ARG A 145 0.12 10.79 11.05
N HIS A 146 -0.98 10.73 11.79
CA HIS A 146 -1.05 11.33 13.11
C HIS A 146 -0.08 10.64 14.09
N LEU A 147 -0.12 9.31 14.17
CA LEU A 147 0.81 8.54 15.00
C LEU A 147 2.27 8.74 14.58
N GLN A 148 2.53 8.79 13.26
CA GLN A 148 3.85 9.14 12.75
C GLN A 148 4.27 10.55 13.20
N GLY A 149 3.39 11.53 13.11
CA GLY A 149 3.65 12.90 13.55
C GLY A 149 4.01 12.99 15.03
N LEU A 150 3.26 12.30 15.89
CA LEU A 150 3.54 12.23 17.33
C LEU A 150 4.93 11.61 17.61
N ARG A 151 5.26 10.51 16.92
CA ARG A 151 6.58 9.87 17.04
C ARG A 151 7.70 10.81 16.61
N GLN A 152 7.54 11.51 15.49
CA GLN A 152 8.54 12.45 14.99
C GLN A 152 8.67 13.68 15.90
N ALA A 153 7.58 14.17 16.49
CA ALA A 153 7.59 15.29 17.41
C ALA A 153 8.40 14.97 18.68
N ALA A 154 8.20 13.79 19.28
CA ALA A 154 8.99 13.35 20.44
C ALA A 154 10.50 13.27 20.11
N LEU A 155 10.84 12.70 18.96
CA LEU A 155 12.24 12.62 18.49
C LEU A 155 12.85 14.00 18.28
N ALA A 156 12.12 14.93 17.64
CA ALA A 156 12.59 16.29 17.39
C ALA A 156 12.77 17.09 18.69
N ALA A 157 11.94 16.82 19.71
CA ALA A 157 12.05 17.44 21.03
C ALA A 157 13.18 16.83 21.89
N GLY A 158 13.79 15.72 21.46
CA GLY A 158 14.75 14.97 22.28
C GLY A 158 14.11 14.28 23.49
N GLU A 159 12.78 14.09 23.44
CA GLU A 159 12.03 13.42 24.49
C GLU A 159 12.12 11.89 24.32
N PRO A 160 11.97 11.12 25.42
CA PRO A 160 11.84 9.68 25.30
C PRO A 160 10.61 9.34 24.44
N LEU A 161 10.75 8.30 23.61
CA LEU A 161 9.62 7.82 22.81
C LEU A 161 8.49 7.33 23.73
N PRO A 162 7.23 7.78 23.49
CA PRO A 162 6.07 7.22 24.17
C PRO A 162 6.02 5.69 24.06
N GLU A 163 5.59 5.03 25.14
CA GLU A 163 5.61 3.56 25.26
C GLU A 163 4.88 2.83 24.13
N ILE A 164 3.80 3.43 23.59
CA ILE A 164 3.08 2.90 22.43
C ILE A 164 3.99 2.64 21.21
N PHE A 165 5.01 3.46 21.00
CA PHE A 165 5.95 3.30 19.87
C PHE A 165 7.06 2.28 20.16
N LEU A 166 7.17 1.82 21.40
CA LEU A 166 8.09 0.78 21.85
C LEU A 166 7.39 -0.60 21.95
N ASP A 167 6.06 -0.61 21.90
CA ASP A 167 5.25 -1.82 21.99
C ASP A 167 5.53 -2.77 20.79
N PRO A 168 5.82 -4.06 21.02
CA PRO A 168 5.94 -5.06 19.96
C PRO A 168 4.73 -5.11 19.02
N ALA A 169 3.53 -4.84 19.51
CA ALA A 169 2.31 -4.77 18.71
C ALA A 169 2.34 -3.59 17.73
N TYR A 170 2.91 -2.44 18.10
CA TYR A 170 3.08 -1.32 17.18
C TYR A 170 4.13 -1.66 16.10
N ALA A 171 5.24 -2.30 16.50
CA ALA A 171 6.24 -2.79 15.55
C ALA A 171 5.64 -3.78 14.55
N GLN A 172 4.82 -4.74 15.03
CA GLN A 172 4.13 -5.69 14.17
C GLN A 172 3.08 -5.01 13.27
N ALA A 173 2.30 -4.08 13.81
CA ALA A 173 1.28 -3.35 13.06
C ALA A 173 1.89 -2.47 11.97
N THR A 174 3.07 -1.91 12.17
CA THR A 174 3.73 -1.03 11.18
C THR A 174 4.69 -1.76 10.25
N HIS A 175 4.89 -3.06 10.43
CA HIS A 175 5.62 -3.92 9.51
C HIS A 175 4.68 -4.49 8.44
N PHE A 176 4.38 -3.67 7.43
CA PHE A 176 3.45 -4.02 6.36
C PHE A 176 4.02 -5.12 5.46
N ARG A 177 3.35 -6.28 5.44
CA ARG A 177 3.69 -7.40 4.53
C ARG A 177 2.98 -7.28 3.18
N LEU A 178 1.87 -6.55 3.16
CA LEU A 178 1.19 -6.12 1.95
C LEU A 178 1.15 -4.59 1.92
N CYS A 179 1.57 -4.01 0.81
CA CYS A 179 1.29 -2.62 0.50
C CYS A 179 0.67 -2.56 -0.89
N THR A 180 -0.56 -2.07 -0.94
CA THR A 180 -1.42 -2.07 -2.13
C THR A 180 -1.68 -0.62 -2.54
N LEU A 181 -1.86 -0.38 -3.83
CA LEU A 181 -2.19 0.94 -4.34
C LEU A 181 -3.04 0.79 -5.60
N GLN A 182 -4.12 1.55 -5.67
CA GLN A 182 -4.79 1.82 -6.92
C GLN A 182 -4.10 3.01 -7.62
N VAL A 183 -3.69 2.80 -8.87
CA VAL A 183 -3.03 3.82 -9.71
C VAL A 183 -4.04 4.46 -10.65
#